data_AF-A0A976DXS1-F1
#
_entry.id   AF-A0A976DXS1-F1
#
_cell.length_a   1.000
_cell.length_b   1.000
_cell.length_c   1.000
_cell.angle_alpha   90.00
_cell.angle_beta   90.00
_cell.angle_gamma   90.00
#
_symmetry.space_group_name_H-M   'P 1'
#
loop_
_entity.id
_entity.type
_entity.pdbx_description
1 polymer ?
#
loop_
_entity_poly.entity_id
_entity_poly.type
_entity_poly.pdbx_seq_one_letter_code
_entity_poly.pdbx_strand_id
1 'polypeptide(L)'
;GAMVDGALSGSNAAAIIDPETGQIRRAQLLSEHIGKDLLHSHVTGAALPGATLPDFSKAVDLALDAHRLFPHLGVLGSDVILTDQGPVLNELNANPLAGLVQKAMGQGLLNEAFKAKYREALALCGVTLPIKGVRI
;
A
#
# COMPACT_ATOMS: atom_id res chain seq x y z
N GLY A 1 -3.50 -14.74 -17.47
CA GLY A 1 -3.96 -13.45 -16.92
C GLY A 1 -3.08 -12.37 -17.49
N ALA A 2 -3.65 -11.21 -17.83
CA ALA A 2 -2.84 -10.03 -18.14
C ALA A 2 -2.41 -9.39 -16.82
N MET A 3 -1.15 -8.96 -16.74
CA MET A 3 -0.63 -8.14 -15.64
C MET A 3 -1.36 -6.79 -15.69
N VAL A 4 -2.12 -6.47 -14.64
CA VAL A 4 -2.84 -5.19 -14.53
C VAL A 4 -2.16 -4.39 -13.43
N ASP A 5 -1.33 -3.42 -13.82
CA ASP A 5 -0.88 -2.38 -12.90
C ASP A 5 -2.03 -1.38 -12.70
N GLY A 6 -2.68 -1.48 -11.53
CA GLY A 6 -3.82 -0.66 -11.17
C GLY A 6 -3.49 0.84 -11.04
N ALA A 7 -2.22 1.23 -11.00
CA ALA A 7 -1.86 2.64 -10.82
C ALA A 7 -2.02 3.50 -12.08
N LEU A 8 -2.21 2.89 -13.26
CA LEU A 8 -2.05 3.56 -14.56
C LEU A 8 -3.35 4.03 -15.26
N SER A 9 -4.53 3.74 -14.71
CA SER A 9 -5.81 4.18 -15.29
C SER A 9 -6.43 5.32 -14.48
N GLY A 10 -6.92 6.35 -15.18
CA GLY A 10 -7.51 7.55 -14.57
C GLY A 10 -8.75 7.29 -13.70
N SER A 11 -9.47 6.19 -13.92
CA SER A 11 -10.63 5.82 -13.10
C SER A 11 -10.28 5.01 -11.86
N ASN A 12 -9.02 4.61 -11.69
CA ASN A 12 -8.62 3.75 -10.58
C ASN A 12 -8.46 4.58 -9.30
N ALA A 13 -8.58 3.90 -8.17
CA ALA A 13 -8.54 4.51 -6.86
C ALA A 13 -7.42 3.91 -6.02
N ALA A 14 -6.89 4.70 -5.10
CA ALA A 14 -6.10 4.19 -4.00
C ALA A 14 -6.86 4.38 -2.69
N ALA A 15 -6.75 3.38 -1.83
CA ALA A 15 -7.38 3.37 -0.52
C ALA A 15 -6.37 3.11 0.58
N ILE A 16 -6.62 3.70 1.75
CA ILE A 16 -5.96 3.29 2.98
C ILE A 16 -6.84 2.28 3.67
N ILE A 17 -6.23 1.13 3.91
CA ILE A 17 -6.83 0.01 4.59
C ILE A 17 -6.26 -0.03 6.00
N ASP A 18 -7.12 -0.23 6.97
CA ASP A 18 -6.72 -0.55 8.32
C ASP A 18 -6.01 -1.91 8.34
N PRO A 19 -4.74 -1.98 8.76
CA PRO A 19 -3.95 -3.20 8.63
C PRO A 19 -4.40 -4.32 9.57
N GLU A 20 -5.16 -4.02 10.62
CA GLU A 20 -5.63 -5.02 11.58
C GLU A 20 -7.00 -5.61 11.17
N THR A 21 -7.87 -4.75 10.62
CA THR A 21 -9.27 -5.11 10.36
C THR A 21 -9.59 -5.32 8.90
N GLY A 22 -8.77 -4.83 7.97
CA GLY A 22 -9.08 -4.82 6.54
C GLY A 22 -10.13 -3.77 6.16
N GLN A 23 -10.50 -2.87 7.07
CA GLN A 23 -11.48 -1.83 6.80
C GLN A 23 -10.88 -0.71 5.96
N ILE A 24 -11.57 -0.31 4.90
CA ILE A 24 -11.24 0.89 4.11
C ILE A 24 -11.49 2.12 5.00
N ARG A 25 -10.43 2.85 5.34
CA ARG A 25 -10.51 4.11 6.10
C ARG A 25 -10.82 5.29 5.20
N ARG A 26 -10.21 5.31 4.02
CA ARG A 26 -10.34 6.37 3.01
C ARG A 26 -10.03 5.81 1.64
N ALA A 27 -10.67 6.32 0.60
CA ALA A 27 -10.34 6.05 -0.79
C ALA A 27 -10.34 7.36 -1.59
N GLN A 28 -9.58 7.42 -2.68
CA GLN A 28 -9.51 8.58 -3.57
C GLN A 28 -9.14 8.17 -4.99
N LEU A 29 -9.47 9.02 -5.97
CA LEU A 29 -9.10 8.80 -7.36
C LEU A 29 -7.61 9.04 -7.64
N LEU A 30 -7.05 8.22 -8.52
CA LEU A 30 -5.66 8.34 -8.96
C LEU A 30 -5.46 9.39 -10.06
N SER A 31 -6.48 9.73 -10.85
CA SER A 31 -6.41 10.83 -11.83
C SER A 31 -6.15 12.20 -11.20
N GLU A 32 -6.60 12.41 -9.96
CA GLU A 32 -6.58 13.73 -9.34
C GLU A 32 -5.33 13.92 -8.48
N HIS A 33 -4.56 14.98 -8.72
CA HIS A 33 -3.33 15.25 -7.96
C HIS A 33 -3.60 15.59 -6.48
N ILE A 34 -4.80 16.08 -6.16
CA ILE A 34 -5.23 16.41 -4.79
C ILE A 34 -6.62 15.82 -4.51
N GLY A 35 -6.65 14.82 -3.62
CA GLY A 35 -7.57 14.78 -2.49
C GLY A 35 -9.09 14.65 -2.73
N LYS A 36 -9.58 14.33 -3.93
CA LYS A 36 -11.01 14.02 -4.05
C LYS A 36 -11.28 12.63 -3.51
N ASP A 37 -11.89 12.58 -2.32
CA ASP A 37 -12.34 11.34 -1.72
C ASP A 37 -13.32 10.63 -2.65
N LEU A 38 -13.09 9.33 -2.82
CA LEU A 38 -14.00 8.43 -3.51
C LEU A 38 -14.86 7.74 -2.45
N LEU A 39 -16.10 8.20 -2.32
CA LEU A 39 -17.01 7.68 -1.30
C LEU A 39 -17.71 6.38 -1.73
N HIS A 40 -17.87 6.15 -3.03
CA HIS A 40 -18.58 5.01 -3.58
C HIS A 40 -17.82 4.41 -4.77
N SER A 41 -17.88 3.08 -4.90
CA SER A 41 -17.35 2.36 -6.06
C SER A 41 -18.04 2.80 -7.36
N HIS A 42 -17.25 3.10 -8.39
CA HIS A 42 -17.80 3.39 -9.73
C HIS A 42 -18.42 2.17 -10.40
N VAL A 43 -18.06 0.96 -9.96
CA VAL A 43 -18.53 -0.30 -10.57
C VAL A 43 -19.81 -0.78 -9.90
N THR A 44 -19.87 -0.74 -8.57
CA THR A 44 -20.98 -1.33 -7.80
C THR A 44 -21.86 -0.30 -7.09
N GLY A 45 -21.42 0.96 -6.97
CA GLY A 45 -22.09 1.98 -6.17
C GLY A 45 -21.96 1.77 -4.65
N ALA A 46 -21.30 0.71 -4.18
CA ALA A 46 -21.14 0.44 -2.75
C ALA A 46 -20.28 1.51 -2.08
N ALA A 47 -20.60 1.86 -0.83
CA ALA A 47 -19.79 2.76 -0.01
C ALA A 47 -18.40 2.15 0.23
N LEU A 48 -17.35 2.97 0.08
CA LEU A 48 -15.98 2.54 0.28
C LEU A 48 -15.53 2.75 1.73
N PRO A 49 -15.55 3.96 2.33
CA PRO A 49 -15.18 4.11 3.73
C PRO A 49 -16.07 3.29 4.66
N GLY A 50 -15.46 2.55 5.58
CA GLY A 50 -16.15 1.65 6.51
C GLY A 50 -16.40 0.24 5.98
N ALA A 51 -16.33 0.02 4.67
CA ALA A 51 -16.39 -1.33 4.10
C ALA A 51 -15.13 -2.13 4.47
N THR A 52 -15.29 -3.43 4.68
CA THR A 52 -14.19 -4.33 5.01
C THR A 52 -13.88 -5.21 3.80
N LEU A 53 -12.60 -5.31 3.45
CA LEU A 53 -12.16 -6.17 2.37
C LEU A 53 -12.36 -7.65 2.76
N PRO A 54 -12.99 -8.46 1.91
CA PRO A 54 -13.19 -9.88 2.21
C PRO A 54 -11.83 -10.60 2.27
N ASP A 55 -11.69 -11.53 3.21
CA ASP A 55 -10.48 -12.37 3.35
C ASP A 55 -9.16 -11.58 3.47
N PHE A 56 -9.20 -10.33 3.97
CA PHE A 56 -8.03 -9.46 4.05
C PHE A 56 -6.87 -10.08 4.82
N SER A 57 -7.12 -10.73 5.97
CA SER A 57 -6.06 -11.39 6.73
C SER A 57 -5.38 -12.50 5.93
N LYS A 58 -6.13 -13.32 5.18
CA LYS A 58 -5.56 -14.35 4.31
C LYS A 58 -4.72 -13.74 3.18
N ALA A 59 -5.14 -12.59 2.65
CA ALA A 59 -4.37 -11.86 1.63
C ALA A 59 -3.04 -11.34 2.19
N VAL A 60 -3.05 -10.83 3.43
CA VAL A 60 -1.85 -10.41 4.15
C VAL A 60 -0.93 -11.61 4.41
N ASP A 61 -1.48 -12.73 4.90
CA ASP A 61 -0.69 -13.95 5.14
C ASP A 61 -0.02 -14.45 3.86
N LEU A 62 -0.76 -14.47 2.74
CA LEU A 62 -0.23 -14.83 1.42
C LEU A 62 0.92 -13.91 0.98
N ALA A 63 0.78 -12.59 1.17
CA ALA A 63 1.84 -11.64 0.84
C ALA A 63 3.09 -11.83 1.74
N LEU A 64 2.89 -12.11 3.02
CA LEU A 64 3.99 -12.38 3.96
C LEU A 64 4.71 -13.69 3.64
N ASP A 65 3.98 -14.76 3.32
CA ASP A 65 4.56 -16.03 2.87
C ASP A 65 5.40 -15.86 1.62
N ALA A 66 4.90 -15.07 0.66
CA ALA A 66 5.65 -14.75 -0.55
C ALA A 66 6.89 -13.91 -0.26
N HIS A 67 6.81 -12.92 0.63
CA HIS A 67 7.96 -12.09 1.02
C HIS A 67 9.07 -12.90 1.70
N ARG A 68 8.72 -13.90 2.52
CA ARG A 68 9.70 -14.80 3.17
C ARG A 68 10.62 -15.54 2.19
N LEU A 69 10.22 -15.70 0.93
CA LEU A 69 11.05 -16.29 -0.13
C LEU A 69 12.17 -15.36 -0.61
N PHE A 70 12.13 -14.06 -0.26
CA PHE A 70 13.08 -13.04 -0.66
C PHE A 70 13.71 -12.33 0.55
N PRO A 71 14.45 -13.05 1.41
CA PRO A 71 14.94 -12.54 2.70
C PRO A 71 15.91 -11.34 2.58
N HIS A 72 16.46 -11.09 1.40
CA HIS A 72 17.37 -9.97 1.14
C HIS A 72 16.64 -8.68 0.68
N LEU A 73 15.36 -8.76 0.35
CA LEU A 73 14.55 -7.61 -0.05
C LEU A 73 13.76 -7.13 1.17
N GLY A 74 14.17 -6.02 1.77
CA GLY A 74 13.54 -5.51 3.00
C GLY A 74 12.11 -5.00 2.81
N VAL A 75 11.75 -4.60 1.60
CA VAL A 75 10.41 -4.11 1.25
C VAL A 75 10.02 -4.67 -0.12
N LEU A 76 8.81 -5.20 -0.21
CA LEU A 76 8.16 -5.61 -1.46
C LEU A 76 6.76 -4.99 -1.54
N GLY A 77 6.32 -4.61 -2.74
CA GLY A 77 4.90 -4.43 -3.03
C GLY A 77 4.30 -5.76 -3.45
N SER A 78 3.11 -6.10 -2.94
CA SER A 78 2.39 -7.30 -3.37
C SER A 78 1.04 -6.91 -3.93
N ASP A 79 0.78 -7.34 -5.16
CA ASP A 79 -0.53 -7.17 -5.79
C ASP A 79 -1.32 -8.45 -5.58
N VAL A 80 -2.34 -8.36 -4.73
CA VAL A 80 -3.18 -9.49 -4.35
C VAL A 80 -4.59 -9.23 -4.86
N ILE A 81 -5.10 -10.16 -5.67
CA ILE A 81 -6.48 -10.13 -6.17
C ILE A 81 -7.36 -10.89 -5.17
N LEU A 82 -8.40 -10.23 -4.65
CA LEU A 82 -9.41 -10.86 -3.81
C LEU A 82 -10.48 -11.50 -4.68
N THR A 83 -10.73 -12.80 -4.50
CA THR A 83 -11.72 -13.56 -5.27
C THR A 83 -12.67 -14.32 -4.34
N ASP A 84 -13.75 -14.86 -4.90
CA ASP A 84 -14.70 -15.74 -4.21
C ASP A 84 -14.09 -17.10 -3.81
N GLN A 85 -12.97 -17.50 -4.43
CA GLN A 85 -12.22 -18.71 -4.10
C GLN A 85 -11.01 -18.43 -3.19
N GLY A 86 -10.89 -17.20 -2.68
CA GLY A 86 -9.79 -16.74 -1.84
C GLY A 86 -8.81 -15.80 -2.55
N PRO A 87 -7.82 -15.26 -1.83
CA PRO A 87 -6.85 -14.33 -2.40
C PRO A 87 -5.86 -15.03 -3.33
N VAL A 88 -5.49 -14.36 -4.42
CA VAL A 88 -4.51 -14.82 -5.40
C VAL A 88 -3.41 -13.77 -5.54
N LEU A 89 -2.15 -14.19 -5.35
CA LEU A 89 -1.00 -13.32 -5.58
C LEU A 89 -0.77 -13.17 -7.08
N ASN A 90 -0.86 -11.94 -7.58
CA ASN A 90 -0.70 -11.62 -9.01
C ASN A 90 0.72 -11.13 -9.32
N GLU A 91 1.29 -10.25 -8.49
CA GLU A 91 2.61 -9.66 -8.72
C GLU A 91 3.36 -9.37 -7.41
N LEU A 92 4.69 -9.42 -7.46
CA LEU A 92 5.59 -8.88 -6.44
C LEU A 92 6.53 -7.85 -7.06
N ASN A 93 6.58 -6.68 -6.44
CA ASN A 93 7.34 -5.53 -6.88
C ASN A 93 8.52 -5.27 -5.93
N ALA A 94 9.75 -5.47 -6.41
CA ALA A 94 10.98 -5.20 -5.63
C ALA A 94 11.23 -3.71 -5.38
N ASN A 95 10.57 -2.83 -6.14
CA ASN A 95 10.61 -1.38 -5.96
C ASN A 95 9.17 -0.83 -6.03
N PRO A 96 8.38 -0.96 -4.96
CA PRO A 96 6.99 -0.50 -4.97
C PRO A 96 6.92 1.01 -5.13
N LEU A 97 5.88 1.48 -5.82
CA LEU A 97 5.68 2.92 -6.06
C LEU A 97 5.31 3.66 -4.76
N ALA A 98 6.32 4.15 -4.05
CA ALA A 98 6.18 4.91 -2.81
C ALA A 98 5.26 6.14 -2.92
N GLY A 99 5.16 6.72 -4.12
CA GLY A 99 4.23 7.83 -4.39
C GLY A 99 2.77 7.44 -4.21
N LEU A 100 2.38 6.20 -4.54
CA LEU A 100 1.01 5.71 -4.40
C LEU A 100 0.60 5.61 -2.93
N VAL A 101 1.50 5.12 -2.08
CA VAL A 101 1.31 5.02 -0.63
C VAL A 101 1.13 6.41 -0.02
N GLN A 102 2.01 7.37 -0.36
CA GLN A 102 1.90 8.76 0.12
C GLN A 102 0.59 9.41 -0.31
N LYS A 103 0.19 9.18 -1.56
CA LYS A 103 -1.08 9.68 -2.09
C LYS A 103 -2.21 9.14 -1.23
N ALA A 104 -2.32 7.82 -1.07
CA ALA A 104 -3.38 7.18 -0.30
C ALA A 104 -3.42 7.70 1.14
N MET A 105 -2.26 7.78 1.79
CA MET A 105 -2.12 8.24 3.17
C MET A 105 -2.43 9.73 3.34
N GLY A 106 -2.31 10.54 2.29
CA GLY A 106 -2.42 11.99 2.37
C GLY A 106 -1.26 12.63 3.15
N GLN A 107 -0.16 11.91 3.36
CA GLN A 107 1.02 12.37 4.09
C GLN A 107 2.30 11.78 3.50
N GLY A 108 3.40 12.51 3.63
CA GLY A 108 4.70 12.05 3.18
C GLY A 108 5.22 10.86 3.98
N LEU A 109 6.06 10.02 3.37
CA LEU A 109 6.64 8.84 4.03
C LEU A 109 7.67 9.20 5.11
N LEU A 110 8.30 10.39 5.06
CA LEU A 110 9.23 10.83 6.10
C LEU A 110 8.50 11.41 7.34
N ASN A 111 7.44 10.74 7.77
CA ASN A 111 6.69 11.05 8.99
C ASN A 111 7.27 10.30 10.20
N GLU A 112 6.86 10.66 11.43
CA GLU A 112 7.40 10.05 12.65
C GLU A 112 7.19 8.53 12.73
N ALA A 113 6.04 8.02 12.25
CA ALA A 113 5.75 6.59 12.28
C ALA A 113 6.72 5.79 11.39
N PHE A 114 7.05 6.32 10.20
CA PHE A 114 7.96 5.66 9.27
C PHE A 114 9.44 5.93 9.57
N LYS A 115 9.80 7.04 10.22
CA LYS A 115 11.19 7.35 10.61
C LYS A 115 11.83 6.23 11.44
N ALA A 116 11.07 5.57 12.32
CA ALA A 116 11.57 4.42 13.08
C ALA A 116 11.98 3.27 12.16
N LYS A 117 11.13 2.92 11.17
CA LYS A 117 11.41 1.88 10.17
C LYS A 117 12.58 2.24 9.26
N TYR A 118 12.72 3.50 8.87
CA TYR A 118 13.90 3.96 8.14
C TYR A 118 15.19 3.79 8.96
N ARG A 119 15.17 4.09 10.27
CA ARG A 119 16.34 3.89 11.15
C ARG A 119 16.70 2.41 11.29
N GLU A 120 15.72 1.54 11.45
CA GLU A 120 15.93 0.08 11.47
C GLU A 120 16.61 -0.41 10.18
N ALA A 121 16.09 0.01 9.01
CA ALA A 121 16.65 -0.36 7.71
C ALA A 121 18.09 0.17 7.52
N LEU A 122 18.36 1.42 7.93
CA LEU A 122 19.69 2.02 7.87
C LEU A 122 20.70 1.26 8.74
N ALA A 123 20.30 0.85 9.95
CA ALA A 123 21.14 0.04 10.83
C ALA A 123 21.49 -1.32 10.20
N LEU A 124 20.55 -1.98 9.52
CA LEU A 124 20.80 -3.23 8.79
C LEU A 124 21.81 -3.06 7.65
N CYS A 125 21.80 -1.91 6.98
CA CYS A 125 22.76 -1.59 5.92
C CYS A 125 24.12 -1.11 6.44
N GLY A 126 24.31 -1.00 7.76
CA GLY A 126 25.53 -0.41 8.35
C GLY A 126 25.70 1.08 8.04
N VAL A 127 24.63 1.77 7.67
CA VAL A 127 24.64 3.20 7.33
C VAL A 127 24.05 4.00 8.48
N THR A 128 24.85 4.88 9.09
CA THR A 128 24.32 5.95 9.96
C THR A 128 24.11 7.21 9.13
N LEU A 129 22.87 7.71 9.05
CA LEU A 129 22.61 9.02 8.43
C LEU A 129 23.35 10.12 9.21
N PRO A 130 24.15 10.98 8.56
CA PRO A 130 24.52 12.24 9.17
C PRO A 130 23.28 13.13 9.15
N ILE A 131 22.51 13.17 10.23
CA ILE A 131 21.46 14.18 10.37
C ILE A 131 22.15 15.51 10.66
N LYS A 132 22.65 16.18 9.62
CA LYS A 132 22.98 17.61 9.65
C LYS A 132 21.88 18.38 8.92
N GLY A 133 21.07 19.10 9.68
CA GLY A 133 20.58 20.42 9.25
C GLY A 133 19.25 20.52 8.50
N VAL A 134 18.30 19.59 8.62
CA VAL A 134 16.92 19.88 8.18
C VAL A 134 16.21 20.64 9.30
N ARG A 135 16.12 21.98 9.17
CA ARG A 135 15.18 22.79 9.94
C ARG A 135 13.80 22.63 9.30
N ILE A 136 12.82 22.25 10.12
CA ILE A 136 11.39 22.33 9.80
C ILE A 136 10.96 23.77 10.05
#